data_AF-A0A9D8JXQ6-F1
#
_entry.id   AF-A0A9D8JXQ6-F1
#
_cell.length_a   1.000
_cell.length_b   1.000
_cell.length_c   1.000
_cell.angle_alpha   90.00
_cell.angle_beta   90.00
_cell.angle_gamma   90.00
#
_symmetry.space_group_name_H-M   'P 1'
#
loop_
_entity.id
_entity.type
_entity.pdbx_description
1 polymer ?
#
loop_
_entity_poly.entity_id
_entity_poly.type
_entity_poly.pdbx_seq_one_letter_code
_entity_poly.pdbx_strand_id
1 'polypeptide(L)'
;MANRLRGIVRAAVPEAVEAAYPGWRAIGYRHPKSGYFCGIFPLGDHVKLYLEFGAFLPDPAGILQGTTKQTRYVLVRSTKDIKAGAIKELLASAVAFRER
;
A
#
# COMPACT_ATOMS: atom_id res chain seq x y z
N MET A 1 8.74 -7.12 -8.94
CA MET A 1 8.25 -6.62 -7.63
C MET A 1 6.83 -6.08 -7.69
N ALA A 2 6.52 -5.10 -8.54
CA ALA A 2 5.18 -4.50 -8.64
C ALA A 2 4.04 -5.54 -8.80
N ASN A 3 4.17 -6.48 -9.74
CA ASN A 3 3.15 -7.54 -9.92
C ASN A 3 2.95 -8.44 -8.69
N ARG A 4 4.00 -8.68 -7.90
CA ARG A 4 3.88 -9.43 -6.64
C ARG A 4 3.06 -8.64 -5.61
N LEU A 5 3.30 -7.33 -5.51
CA LEU A 5 2.52 -6.45 -4.64
C LEU A 5 1.07 -6.32 -5.12
N ARG A 6 0.81 -6.23 -6.42
CA ARG A 6 -0.56 -6.25 -6.97
C ARG A 6 -1.32 -7.50 -6.54
N GLY A 7 -0.68 -8.68 -6.62
CA GLY A 7 -1.26 -9.94 -6.14
C GLY A 7 -1.56 -9.93 -4.64
N ILE A 8 -0.71 -9.31 -3.83
CA ILE A 8 -0.94 -9.15 -2.38
C ILE A 8 -2.13 -8.22 -2.12
N VAL A 9 -2.21 -7.07 -2.82
CA VAL A 9 -3.33 -6.14 -2.65
C VAL A 9 -4.66 -6.81 -3.00
N ARG A 10 -4.73 -7.51 -4.14
CA ARG A 10 -5.92 -8.25 -4.56
C ARG A 10 -6.31 -9.36 -3.58
N ALA A 11 -5.34 -10.02 -2.96
CA ALA A 11 -5.59 -11.05 -1.96
C ALA A 11 -5.99 -10.47 -0.59
N ALA A 12 -5.55 -9.26 -0.25
CA ALA A 12 -5.87 -8.59 1.01
C ALA A 12 -7.23 -7.89 0.97
N VAL A 13 -7.55 -7.26 -0.17
CA VAL A 13 -8.76 -6.45 -0.37
C VAL A 13 -9.36 -6.80 -1.74
N PRO A 14 -10.08 -7.94 -1.86
CA PRO A 14 -10.67 -8.38 -3.12
C PRO A 14 -11.65 -7.38 -3.74
N GLU A 15 -12.30 -6.54 -2.92
CA GLU A 15 -13.26 -5.52 -3.37
C GLU A 15 -12.58 -4.25 -3.91
N ALA A 16 -11.26 -4.14 -3.83
CA ALA A 16 -10.54 -2.95 -4.29
C ALA A 16 -10.59 -2.82 -5.81
N VAL A 17 -10.94 -1.62 -6.28
CA VAL A 17 -10.83 -1.23 -7.69
C VAL A 17 -9.39 -0.78 -7.97
N GLU A 18 -8.72 -1.48 -8.87
CA GLU A 18 -7.37 -1.15 -9.36
C GLU A 18 -7.48 -0.18 -10.56
N ALA A 19 -6.70 0.90 -10.55
CA ALA A 19 -6.60 1.82 -11.67
C ALA A 19 -5.14 2.22 -11.94
N ALA A 20 -4.76 2.32 -13.21
CA ALA A 20 -3.49 2.89 -13.60
C ALA A 20 -3.59 4.43 -13.58
N TYR A 21 -2.57 5.09 -13.04
CA TYR A 21 -2.42 6.54 -13.03
C TYR A 21 -1.13 6.91 -13.78
N PRO A 22 -1.19 7.10 -15.11
CA PRO A 22 0.00 7.37 -15.92
C PRO A 22 0.76 8.63 -15.49
N GLY A 23 0.04 9.70 -15.11
CA GLY A 23 0.64 10.94 -14.61
C GLY A 23 1.44 10.75 -13.31
N TRP A 24 1.08 9.76 -12.50
CA TRP A 24 1.81 9.39 -11.27
C TRP A 24 2.80 8.26 -11.49
N ARG A 25 2.79 7.66 -12.70
CA ARG A 25 3.51 6.43 -13.04
C ARG A 25 3.25 5.31 -12.01
N ALA A 26 1.99 5.19 -11.58
CA ALA A 26 1.59 4.35 -10.46
C ALA A 26 0.32 3.55 -10.74
N ILE A 27 0.07 2.55 -9.89
CA ILE A 27 -1.19 1.81 -9.84
C ILE A 27 -1.84 2.16 -8.50
N GLY A 28 -3.03 2.72 -8.51
CA GLY A 28 -3.75 3.08 -7.29
C GLY A 28 -4.93 2.14 -7.03
N TYR A 29 -5.32 2.03 -5.77
CA TYR A 29 -6.41 1.17 -5.32
C TYR A 29 -7.42 1.96 -4.49
N ARG A 30 -8.69 1.76 -4.81
CA ARG A 30 -9.81 2.37 -4.11
C ARG A 30 -10.74 1.29 -3.58
N HIS A 31 -11.11 1.36 -2.32
CA HIS A 31 -12.15 0.52 -1.73
C HIS A 31 -13.52 1.22 -1.89
N PRO A 32 -14.60 0.52 -2.28
CA PRO A 32 -15.91 1.15 -2.55
C PRO A 32 -16.46 2.00 -1.40
N LYS A 33 -16.18 1.63 -0.14
CA LYS A 33 -16.65 2.34 1.06
C LYS A 33 -15.61 3.25 1.71
N SER A 34 -14.33 3.04 1.43
CA SER A 34 -13.24 3.73 2.15
C SER A 34 -12.44 4.68 1.25
N GLY A 35 -12.74 4.71 -0.05
CA GLY A 35 -12.03 5.55 -1.01
C GLY A 35 -10.62 5.04 -1.28
N TYR A 36 -9.73 5.95 -1.65
CA TYR A 36 -8.34 5.63 -1.96
C TYR A 36 -7.58 5.28 -0.68
N PHE A 37 -6.91 4.13 -0.67
CA PHE A 37 -6.22 3.63 0.53
C PHE A 37 -4.77 3.26 0.28
N CYS A 38 -4.41 2.84 -0.93
CA CYS A 38 -3.03 2.52 -1.26
C CYS A 38 -2.69 2.70 -2.75
N GLY A 39 -1.39 2.76 -3.03
CA GLY A 39 -0.87 2.77 -4.39
C GLY A 39 0.50 2.09 -4.49
N ILE A 40 0.79 1.50 -5.64
CA ILE A 40 2.07 0.89 -5.98
C ILE A 40 2.80 1.85 -6.92
N PHE A 41 3.96 2.32 -6.47
CA PHE A 41 4.81 3.26 -7.18
C PHE A 41 6.15 2.57 -7.52
N PRO A 42 6.28 2.00 -8.72
CA PRO A 42 7.55 1.51 -9.22
C PRO A 42 8.52 2.68 -9.43
N LEU A 43 9.70 2.56 -8.86
CA LEU A 43 10.82 3.48 -8.98
C LEU A 43 12.00 2.65 -9.51
N GLY A 44 12.93 3.24 -10.26
CA GLY A 44 13.90 2.51 -11.11
C GLY A 44 14.37 1.13 -10.59
N ASP A 45 14.88 1.09 -9.36
CA ASP A 45 15.42 -0.10 -8.69
C ASP A 45 14.56 -0.63 -7.51
N HIS A 46 13.45 0.01 -7.15
CA HIS A 46 12.64 -0.34 -5.98
C HIS A 46 11.16 -0.02 -6.16
N VAL A 47 10.30 -0.55 -5.31
CA VAL A 47 8.87 -0.24 -5.33
C VAL A 47 8.45 0.33 -3.98
N LYS A 48 7.66 1.40 -4.00
CA LYS A 48 6.96 1.88 -2.81
C LYS A 48 5.51 1.41 -2.86
N LEU A 49 5.07 0.68 -1.82
CA LEU A 49 3.66 0.51 -1.54
C LEU A 49 3.24 1.65 -0.60
N TYR A 50 2.61 2.66 -1.18
CA TYR A 50 2.12 3.85 -0.49
C TYR A 50 0.78 3.57 0.21
N LEU A 51 0.58 4.17 1.38
CA LEU A 51 -0.64 4.12 2.18
C LEU A 51 -1.08 5.54 2.55
N GLU A 52 -2.29 5.93 2.13
CA GLU A 52 -2.83 7.30 2.25
C GLU A 52 -2.83 7.80 3.71
N PHE A 53 -3.22 6.95 4.65
CA PHE A 53 -3.24 7.25 6.08
C PHE A 53 -2.22 6.43 6.88
N GLY A 54 -1.14 6.04 6.22
CA GLY A 54 -0.13 5.14 6.79
C GLY A 54 0.46 5.61 8.13
N ALA A 55 0.47 6.91 8.44
CA ALA A 55 0.99 7.43 9.71
C ALA A 55 0.15 7.04 10.93
N PHE A 56 -1.10 6.62 10.71
CA PHE A 56 -2.07 6.28 11.76
C PHE A 56 -2.35 4.77 11.85
N LEU A 57 -1.72 3.97 10.99
CA LEU A 57 -1.95 2.52 10.97
C LEU A 57 -1.04 1.81 11.98
N PRO A 58 -1.53 0.74 12.64
CA PRO A 58 -0.68 -0.10 13.46
C PRO A 58 0.40 -0.77 12.60
N ASP A 59 1.65 -0.68 13.02
CA ASP A 59 2.80 -1.29 12.34
C ASP A 59 3.62 -2.17 13.29
N PRO A 60 3.05 -3.28 13.79
CA PRO A 60 3.76 -4.18 14.71
C PRO A 60 5.01 -4.81 14.07
N ALA A 61 5.05 -4.89 12.74
CA ALA A 61 6.19 -5.44 11.99
C ALA A 61 7.30 -4.41 11.73
N GLY A 62 7.07 -3.13 12.03
CA GLY A 62 8.03 -2.03 11.84
C GLY A 62 8.48 -1.86 10.38
N ILE A 63 7.58 -2.04 9.41
CA ILE A 63 7.92 -1.99 7.97
C ILE A 63 7.50 -0.69 7.28
N LEU A 64 6.77 0.20 7.96
CA LEU A 64 6.39 1.50 7.44
C LEU A 64 7.57 2.47 7.48
N GLN A 65 7.71 3.23 6.41
CA GLN A 65 8.70 4.29 6.24
C GLN A 65 8.02 5.59 5.81
N GLY A 66 8.77 6.68 5.95
CA GLY A 66 8.31 8.04 5.64
C GLY A 66 8.01 8.86 6.89
N THR A 67 8.05 10.18 6.73
CA THR A 67 7.97 11.15 7.83
C THR A 67 6.86 12.18 7.64
N THR A 68 6.06 12.04 6.58
CA THR A 68 4.94 12.97 6.33
C THR A 68 3.89 12.88 7.44
N LYS A 69 3.06 13.91 7.63
CA LYS A 69 2.09 13.94 8.73
C LYS A 69 1.00 12.86 8.62
N GLN A 70 0.69 12.41 7.41
CA GLN A 70 -0.46 11.54 7.14
C GLN A 70 -0.07 10.18 6.53
N THR A 71 0.93 10.17 5.65
CA THR A 71 1.17 9.03 4.75
C THR A 71 2.40 8.24 5.18
N ARG A 72 2.42 6.94 4.87
CA ARG A 72 3.62 6.09 4.97
C ARG A 72 3.73 5.23 3.73
N TYR A 73 4.86 4.57 3.56
CA TYR A 73 5.05 3.56 2.52
C TYR A 73 5.87 2.38 3.03
N VAL A 74 5.65 1.21 2.44
CA VAL A 74 6.58 0.07 2.55
C VAL A 74 7.56 0.16 1.39
N LEU A 75 8.86 0.18 1.69
CA LEU A 75 9.92 0.19 0.68
C LEU A 75 10.37 -1.24 0.36
N VAL A 76 10.26 -1.63 -0.91
CA VAL A 76 10.62 -2.97 -1.39
C VAL A 76 11.75 -2.85 -2.41
N ARG A 77 12.95 -3.33 -2.05
CA ARG A 77 14.13 -3.34 -2.94
C ARG A 77 14.31 -4.68 -3.65
N SER A 78 13.84 -5.76 -3.04
CA SER A 78 13.83 -7.09 -3.64
C SER A 78 12.52 -7.82 -3.37
N THR A 79 12.21 -8.81 -4.22
CA THR A 79 11.06 -9.69 -3.98
C THR A 79 11.18 -10.51 -2.70
N LYS A 80 12.42 -10.76 -2.24
CA LYS A 80 12.70 -11.46 -0.98
C LYS A 80 12.35 -10.63 0.26
N ASP A 81 12.31 -9.31 0.13
CA ASP A 81 12.00 -8.39 1.24
C ASP A 81 10.48 -8.26 1.48
N ILE A 82 9.66 -8.85 0.60
CA ILE A 82 8.20 -8.72 0.65
C ILE A 82 7.66 -9.56 1.80
N LYS A 83 7.40 -8.90 2.94
CA LYS A 83 6.69 -9.47 4.09
C LYS A 83 5.18 -9.51 3.84
N ALA A 84 4.73 -10.50 3.07
CA ALA A 84 3.35 -10.55 2.57
C ALA A 84 2.27 -10.51 3.69
N GLY A 85 2.49 -11.20 4.82
CA GLY A 85 1.55 -11.18 5.96
C GLY A 85 1.39 -9.78 6.54
N ALA A 86 2.50 -9.13 6.92
CA ALA A 86 2.49 -7.78 7.45
C ALA A 86 1.90 -6.75 6.48
N ILE A 87 2.18 -6.89 5.17
CA ILE A 87 1.57 -6.02 4.16
C ILE A 87 0.04 -6.22 4.11
N LYS A 88 -0.47 -7.45 4.21
CA LYS A 88 -1.91 -7.71 4.24
C LYS A 88 -2.59 -7.06 5.46
N GLU A 89 -1.97 -7.15 6.64
CA GLU A 89 -2.48 -6.53 7.87
C GLU A 89 -2.54 -5.00 7.76
N LEU A 90 -1.51 -4.38 7.18
CA LEU A 90 -1.50 -2.94 6.90
C LEU A 90 -2.60 -2.53 5.92
N LEU A 91 -2.82 -3.31 4.84
CA LEU A 91 -3.87 -3.03 3.85
C LEU A 91 -5.28 -3.17 4.46
N ALA A 92 -5.50 -4.19 5.29
CA ALA A 92 -6.76 -4.36 6.01
C ALA A 92 -7.01 -3.18 6.97
N SER A 93 -5.98 -2.75 7.70
CA SER A 93 -6.04 -1.58 8.58
C SER A 93 -6.32 -0.30 7.80
N ALA A 94 -5.71 -0.12 6.62
CA ALA A 94 -5.92 1.04 5.76
C ALA A 94 -7.36 1.14 5.25
N VAL A 95 -8.02 0.01 4.95
CA VAL A 95 -9.43 0.00 4.52
C VAL A 95 -10.38 0.24 5.69
N ALA A 96 -10.04 -0.26 6.88
CA ALA A 96 -10.83 -0.08 8.10
C ALA A 96 -10.68 1.34 8.70
N PHE A 97 -9.60 2.04 8.38
CA PHE A 97 -9.33 3.38 8.89
C PHE A 97 -10.43 4.37 8.47
N ARG A 98 -10.83 5.19 9.44
CA ARG A 98 -11.78 6.30 9.25
C ARG A 98 -11.12 7.53 9.86
N GLU A 99 -10.87 8.52 9.02
CA GLU A 99 -10.53 9.86 9.49
C GLU A 99 -11.75 10.39 10.28
N ARG A 100 -11.53 10.83 11.52
CA ARG A 100 -12.58 11.33 12.41
C ARG A 100 -12.96 12.76 12.03
#